data_AF-A0A4P7JQ11-F1
#
_entry.id   AF-A0A4P7JQ11-F1
#
_cell.length_a   1.000
_cell.length_b   1.000
_cell.length_c   1.000
_cell.angle_alpha   90.00
_cell.angle_beta   90.00
_cell.angle_gamma   90.00
#
_symmetry.space_group_name_H-M   'P 1'
#
loop_
_entity.id
_entity.type
_entity.pdbx_description
1 polymer ?
#
loop_
_entity_poly.entity_id
_entity_poly.type
_entity_poly.pdbx_seq_one_letter_code
_entity_poly.pdbx_strand_id
1 'polypeptide(L)' 'MASILSCETQDIALDAKLTELVDNSFTLVELIIELQEVYGIRFGQADMKGIQTVDELLNVFNVQ' A
#
# COMPACT_ATOMS: atom_id res chain seq x y z
N MET A 1 8.92 6.08 7.75
CA MET A 1 8.02 5.60 6.68
C MET A 1 8.44 4.26 6.07
N ALA A 2 9.50 3.60 6.57
CA ALA A 2 9.92 2.24 6.17
C ALA A 2 9.90 1.24 7.36
N SER A 3 9.13 1.53 8.42
CA SER A 3 9.12 0.68 9.63
C SER A 3 8.03 -0.39 9.62
N ILE A 4 7.02 -0.26 8.76
CA ILE A 4 6.00 -1.29 8.56
C ILE A 4 6.49 -2.37 7.59
N LEU A 5 7.24 -1.95 6.58
CA LEU A 5 7.84 -2.84 5.60
C LEU A 5 9.22 -3.22 6.11
N SER A 6 9.47 -4.50 6.32
CA SER A 6 10.76 -5.03 6.77
C SER A 6 11.88 -4.90 5.72
N CYS A 7 11.73 -4.03 4.73
CA CYS A 7 12.64 -3.84 3.60
C CYS A 7 12.88 -2.35 3.32
N GLU A 8 14.02 -2.05 2.70
CA GLU A 8 14.30 -0.68 2.24
C GLU A 8 13.40 -0.35 1.04
N THR A 9 12.80 0.84 1.07
CA THR A 9 11.84 1.28 0.03
C THR A 9 12.44 1.34 -1.37
N GLN A 10 13.78 1.40 -1.48
CA GLN A 10 14.52 1.41 -2.74
C GLN A 10 14.59 0.03 -3.42
N ASP A 11 14.31 -1.05 -2.69
CA ASP A 11 14.34 -2.42 -3.20
C ASP A 11 12.94 -2.94 -3.58
N ILE A 12 11.90 -2.13 -3.38
CA ILE A 12 10.52 -2.51 -3.67
C ILE A 12 10.25 -2.28 -5.16
N ALA A 13 10.14 -3.36 -5.92
CA ALA A 13 9.71 -3.29 -7.30
C ALA A 13 8.23 -2.84 -7.38
N LEU A 14 7.89 -2.00 -8.36
CA LEU A 14 6.53 -1.47 -8.52
C LEU A 14 5.51 -2.56 -8.88
N ASP A 15 5.96 -3.59 -9.59
CA ASP A 15 5.16 -4.78 -9.93
C ASP A 15 5.11 -5.83 -8.81
N ALA A 16 5.82 -5.60 -7.69
CA ALA A 16 5.77 -6.48 -6.54
C ALA A 16 4.36 -6.54 -5.97
N LYS A 17 3.93 -7.75 -5.62
CA LYS A 17 2.63 -7.94 -4.98
C LYS A 17 2.68 -7.43 -3.56
N LEU A 18 1.64 -6.72 -3.14
CA LEU A 18 1.49 -6.24 -1.77
C LEU A 18 1.54 -7.40 -0.76
N THR A 19 0.99 -8.55 -1.13
CA THR A 19 1.02 -9.78 -0.31
C THR A 19 2.41 -10.39 -0.15
N GLU A 20 3.37 -10.04 -1.01
CA GLU A 20 4.77 -10.50 -0.91
C GLU A 20 5.61 -9.53 -0.08
N LEU A 21 5.13 -8.30 0.13
CA LEU A 21 5.80 -7.25 0.90
C LEU A 21 5.36 -7.20 2.36
N VAL A 22 4.21 -7.80 2.69
CA VAL A 22 3.67 -7.88 4.04
C VAL A 22 3.54 -9.32 4.49
N ASP A 23 4.08 -9.62 5.67
CA ASP A 23 4.02 -10.96 6.26
C ASP A 23 2.58 -11.38 6.64
N ASN A 24 1.68 -10.41 6.80
CA ASN A 24 0.30 -10.63 7.22
C ASN A 24 -0.64 -9.58 6.61
N SER A 25 -1.85 -10.01 6.26
CA SER A 25 -2.99 -9.19 5.84
C SER A 25 -3.31 -8.04 6.80
N PHE A 26 -3.01 -8.21 8.10
CA PHE A 26 -3.21 -7.15 9.10
C PHE A 26 -2.25 -5.97 8.91
N THR A 27 -0.97 -6.26 8.66
CA THR A 27 0.08 -5.26 8.40
C THR A 27 -0.23 -4.45 7.14
N LEU A 28 -0.81 -5.10 6.12
CA LEU A 28 -1.29 -4.41 4.93
C LEU A 28 -2.40 -3.40 5.26
N VAL A 29 -3.35 -3.76 6.12
CA VAL A 29 -4.43 -2.87 6.54
C VAL A 29 -3.87 -1.67 7.32
N GLU A 30 -2.95 -1.90 8.25
CA GLU A 30 -2.28 -0.83 8.99
C GLU A 30 -1.53 0.13 8.04
N LEU A 31 -0.79 -0.40 7.07
CA LEU A 31 -0.12 0.40 6.05
C LEU A 31 -1.10 1.29 5.27
N ILE A 32 -2.23 0.72 4.82
CA ILE A 32 -3.24 1.48 4.06
C ILE A 32 -3.90 2.54 4.95
N ILE A 33 -4.14 2.27 6.25
CA ILE A 33 -4.68 3.24 7.19
C ILE A 33 -3.69 4.39 7.39
N GLU A 34 -2.42 4.11 7.63
CA GLU A 34 -1.39 5.14 7.79
C GLU A 34 -1.27 6.00 6.53
N LEU A 35 -1.25 5.39 5.35
CA LEU A 35 -1.18 6.14 4.11
C LEU A 35 -2.42 7.03 3.90
N GLN A 36 -3.62 6.54 4.23
CA GLN A 36 -4.84 7.35 4.21
C GLN A 36 -4.74 8.57 5.14
N GLU A 37 -4.20 8.38 6.35
CA GLU A 37 -3.99 9.48 7.31
C GLU A 37 -2.94 10.49 6.82
N VAL A 38 -1.82 10.01 6.26
CA VAL A 38 -0.72 10.84 5.76
C VAL A 38 -1.16 11.70 4.57
N TYR A 39 -1.87 11.10 3.62
CA TYR A 39 -2.33 11.81 2.42
C TYR A 39 -3.69 12.50 2.62
N GLY A 40 -4.33 12.32 3.77
CA GLY A 40 -5.64 12.92 4.08
C GLY A 40 -6.78 12.39 3.20
N ILE A 41 -6.65 11.17 2.69
CA ILE A 41 -7.61 10.53 1.79
C ILE A 41 -8.33 9.37 2.48
N ARG A 42 -9.49 8.97 1.98
CA ARG A 42 -10.22 7.78 2.43
C ARG A 42 -10.52 6.87 1.25
N PHE A 43 -10.10 5.62 1.34
CA PHE A 43 -10.48 4.59 0.39
C PHE A 43 -11.67 3.79 0.91
N GLY A 44 -12.64 3.57 0.04
CA GLY A 44 -13.68 2.60 0.24
C GLY A 44 -13.23 1.19 -0.16
N GLN A 45 -14.05 0.20 0.17
CA GLN A 45 -13.84 -1.17 -0.26
C GLN A 45 -13.84 -1.34 -1.79
N ALA A 46 -14.48 -0.40 -2.51
CA ALA A 46 -14.52 -0.37 -3.96
C ALA A 46 -13.18 0.09 -4.57
N ASP A 47 -12.51 1.08 -3.97
CA ASP A 47 -11.23 1.60 -4.44
C ASP A 47 -10.11 0.58 -4.22
N MET A 48 -10.20 -0.17 -3.12
CA MET A 48 -9.29 -1.26 -2.80
C MET A 48 -9.54 -2.54 -3.62
N LYS A 49 -10.66 -2.61 -4.37
CA LYS A 49 -11.06 -3.82 -5.07
C LYS A 49 -10.20 -4.02 -6.31
N GLY A 50 -9.30 -5.00 -6.23
CA GLY A 50 -8.44 -5.39 -7.34
C GLY A 50 -7.03 -4.82 -7.27
N ILE A 51 -6.69 -4.05 -6.22
CA ILE A 51 -5.29 -3.68 -5.95
C ILE A 51 -4.53 -4.92 -5.49
N GLN A 52 -3.48 -5.28 -6.23
CA GLN A 52 -2.60 -6.41 -5.96
C GLN A 52 -1.14 -5.99 -5.88
N THR A 53 -0.73 -4.96 -6.62
CA THR A 53 0.67 -4.51 -6.70
C THR A 53 0.89 -3.14 -6.06
N VAL A 54 2.16 -2.80 -5.83
CA VAL A 54 2.58 -1.48 -5.34
C VAL A 54 2.22 -0.38 -6.34
N ASP A 55 2.41 -0.61 -7.64
CA ASP A 55 2.07 0.35 -8.69
C ASP A 55 0.58 0.65 -8.72
N GLU A 56 -0.26 -0.39 -8.64
CA GLU A 56 -1.72 -0.23 -8.57
C GLU A 56 -2.11 0.58 -7.34
N LEU A 57 -1.50 0.30 -6.19
CA LEU A 57 -1.74 1.05 -4.96
C LEU A 57 -1.36 2.52 -5.15
N LEU A 58 -0.15 2.81 -5.62
CA LEU A 58 0.33 4.16 -5.88
C LEU A 58 -0.54 4.92 -6.87
N ASN A 59 -1.03 4.25 -7.92
CA ASN A 59 -1.97 4.86 -8.87
C ASN A 59 -3.26 5.32 -8.20
N VAL A 60 -3.78 4.61 -7.19
CA VAL A 60 -4.94 5.10 -6.43
C VAL A 60 -4.60 6.36 -5.62
N PHE A 61 -3.38 6.47 -5.09
CA PHE A 61 -2.91 7.68 -4.41
C PHE A 61 -2.61 8.85 -5.37
N ASN A 62 -2.20 8.56 -6.61
CA ASN A 62 -1.73 9.56 -7.57
C ASN A 62 -2.86 10.21 -8.39
N VAL A 63 -4.11 9.74 -8.26
CA VAL A 63 -5.29 10.25 -8.99
C VAL A 63 -5.92 11.47 -8.28
N GLN A 64 -5.11 12.36 -7.71
CA GLN A 64 -5.54 13.69 -7.24
C GLN A 64 -4.82 14.82 -7.98
#